data_AF-A0A1I6K4F8-F1
#
_entry.id   AF-A0A1I6K4F8-F1
#
_cell.length_a   1.000
_cell.length_b   1.000
_cell.length_c   1.000
_cell.angle_alpha   90.00
_cell.angle_beta   90.00
_cell.angle_gamma   90.00
#
_symmetry.space_group_name_H-M   'P 1'
#
loop_
_entity.id
_entity.type
_entity.pdbx_description
1 polymer ?
#
loop_
_entity_poly.entity_id
_entity_poly.type
_entity_poly.pdbx_seq_one_letter_code
_entity_poly.pdbx_strand_id
1 'polypeptide(L)' 'MESNTVAKTEAATDADVMASVETGQENTLIIADVSTDGAYLTAPLADAASLPAWR' A
#
# COMPACT_ATOMS: atom_id res chain seq x y z
N MET A 1 18.79 23.80 -1.15
CA MET A 1 18.22 22.63 -1.85
C MET A 1 16.73 22.85 -1.88
N GLU A 2 16.11 22.86 -3.05
CA GLU A 2 14.66 22.97 -3.14
C GLU A 2 14.05 21.65 -2.67
N SER A 3 13.07 21.73 -1.76
CA SER A 3 12.36 20.58 -1.25
C SER A 3 11.56 19.99 -2.41
N ASN A 4 11.92 18.79 -2.85
CA ASN A 4 11.17 18.02 -3.84
C ASN A 4 9.93 17.44 -3.15
N THR A 5 9.04 18.32 -2.71
CA THR A 5 7.77 17.93 -2.11
C THR A 5 6.89 17.39 -3.23
N VAL A 6 6.72 16.07 -3.24
CA VAL A 6 5.80 15.39 -4.14
C VAL A 6 4.42 16.01 -3.92
N ALA A 7 3.82 16.56 -4.99
CA ALA A 7 2.48 17.11 -4.91
C ALA A 7 1.54 16.02 -4.38
N LYS A 8 0.67 16.39 -3.44
CA LYS A 8 -0.34 15.49 -2.91
C LYS A 8 -1.29 15.13 -4.06
N THR A 9 -1.11 13.94 -4.63
CA THR A 9 -2.02 13.39 -5.63
C THR A 9 -3.37 13.15 -4.98
N GLU A 10 -4.44 13.55 -5.66
CA GLU A 10 -5.80 13.19 -5.27
C GLU A 10 -5.92 11.67 -5.31
N ALA A 11 -6.30 11.07 -4.18
CA ALA A 11 -6.57 9.65 -4.13
C ALA A 11 -7.73 9.37 -5.10
N ALA A 12 -7.47 8.56 -6.13
CA ALA A 12 -8.52 8.12 -7.04
C ALA A 12 -9.57 7.37 -6.22
N THR A 13 -10.81 7.84 -6.27
CA THR A 13 -11.91 7.30 -5.47
C THR A 13 -12.37 5.92 -5.94
N ASP A 14 -12.00 5.54 -7.16
CA ASP A 14 -12.31 4.25 -7.80
C ASP A 14 -11.02 3.46 -8.13
N ALA A 15 -10.00 3.53 -7.26
CA ALA A 15 -8.82 2.71 -7.41
C ALA A 15 -9.09 1.26 -6.98
N ASP A 16 -9.00 0.34 -7.94
CA ASP A 16 -9.00 -1.10 -7.65
C ASP A 16 -7.63 -1.48 -7.08
N VAL A 17 -7.62 -1.92 -5.83
CA VAL A 17 -6.41 -2.40 -5.14
C VAL A 17 -6.58 -3.84 -4.69
N MET A 18 -5.50 -4.60 -4.72
CA MET A 18 -5.44 -5.95 -4.18
C MET A 18 -4.49 -5.98 -2.98
N ALA A 19 -4.92 -6.66 -1.92
CA ALA A 19 -4.10 -6.90 -0.73
C ALA A 19 -3.77 -8.39 -0.61
N SER A 20 -2.51 -8.72 -0.32
CA SER A 20 -2.06 -10.08 -0.04
C SER A 20 -1.10 -10.11 1.15
N VAL A 21 -0.92 -11.29 1.75
CA VAL A 21 0.07 -11.53 2.80
C VAL A 21 1.04 -12.58 2.29
N GLU A 22 2.32 -12.24 2.31
CA GLU A 22 3.40 -13.18 2.06
C GLU A 22 3.99 -13.67 3.38
N THR A 23 4.14 -15.00 3.50
CA THR A 23 4.71 -15.65 4.69
C THR A 23 6.18 -15.97 4.46
N GLY A 24 7.01 -15.71 5.48
CA GLY A 24 8.46 -15.91 5.41
C GLY A 24 9.10 -15.80 6.79
N GLN A 25 10.33 -15.27 6.86
CA GLN A 25 10.97 -14.97 8.14
C GLN A 25 10.17 -13.91 8.93
N GLU A 26 9.57 -12.96 8.21
CA GLU A 26 8.59 -12.00 8.74
C GLU A 26 7.40 -11.93 7.77
N ASN A 27 6.18 -11.88 8.32
CA ASN A 27 4.97 -11.76 7.49
C ASN A 27 4.86 -10.35 6.94
N THR A 28 4.65 -10.23 5.63
CA THR A 28 4.60 -8.93 4.94
C THR A 28 3.22 -8.73 4.30
N LEU A 29 2.61 -7.59 4.58
CA LEU A 29 1.42 -7.11 3.85
C LEU A 29 1.88 -6.43 2.56
N ILE A 30 1.24 -6.80 1.45
CA ILE A 30 1.45 -6.19 0.13
C ILE A 30 0.12 -5.57 -0.29
N ILE A 31 0.13 -4.29 -0.68
CA ILE A 31 -1.01 -3.61 -1.32
C ILE A 31 -0.56 -3.16 -2.70
N ALA A 32 -1.22 -3.67 -3.74
CA ALA A 32 -0.92 -3.36 -5.13
C ALA A 32 -2.10 -2.65 -5.79
N ASP A 33 -1.82 -1.58 -6.53
CA ASP A 33 -2.72 -1.03 -7.52
C ASP A 33 -2.73 -1.98 -8.72
N VAL A 34 -3.89 -2.56 -9.04
CA VAL A 34 -3.98 -3.56 -10.12
C VAL A 34 -4.04 -2.93 -11.50
N SER A 35 -4.18 -1.60 -11.58
CA SER A 35 -4.25 -0.84 -12.83
C SER A 35 -2.87 -0.38 -13.32
N THR A 36 -1.87 -0.34 -12.45
CA THR A 36 -0.54 0.20 -12.75
C THR A 36 0.55 -0.80 -12.40
N ASP A 37 1.30 -1.24 -13.41
CA ASP A 37 2.42 -2.14 -13.22
C ASP A 37 3.49 -1.54 -12.30
N GLY A 38 3.92 -2.34 -11.32
CA GLY A 38 4.96 -1.93 -10.36
C GLY A 38 4.50 -0.93 -9.30
N ALA A 39 3.22 -0.56 -9.27
CA ALA A 39 2.65 0.28 -8.23
C ALA A 39 2.18 -0.56 -7.04
N TYR A 40 3.08 -0.78 -6.08
CA TYR A 40 2.75 -1.49 -4.85
C TYR A 40 3.49 -0.94 -3.64
N LEU A 41 2.96 -1.23 -2.46
CA LEU A 41 3.52 -0.88 -1.16
C LEU A 41 3.61 -2.14 -0.31
N THR A 42 4.65 -2.23 0.52
CA THR A 42 4.82 -3.33 1.46
C THR A 42 5.02 -2.81 2.88
N ALA A 43 4.46 -3.51 3.86
CA ALA A 43 4.68 -3.22 5.27
C ALA A 43 4.77 -4.52 6.07
N PRO A 44 5.53 -4.55 7.19
CA PRO A 44 5.44 -5.66 8.14
C PRO A 44 4.00 -5.85 8.59
N LEU A 45 3.49 -7.08 8.57
CA LEU A 45 2.10 -7.35 8.94
C LEU A 45 1.81 -6.97 10.40
N ALA A 46 2.83 -7.03 11.27
CA ALA A 46 2.73 -6.64 12.67
C ALA A 46 2.44 -5.14 12.87
N ASP A 47 2.85 -4.30 11.90
CA ASP A 47 2.67 -2.85 11.93
C ASP A 47 1.41 -2.41 11.16
N ALA A 48 0.80 -3.32 10.41
CA ALA A 48 -0.40 -3.05 9.64
C ALA A 48 -1.66 -3.04 10.53
N ALA A 49 -2.55 -2.08 10.28
CA ALA A 49 -3.88 -2.12 10.85
C ALA A 49 -4.64 -3.37 10.39
N SER A 50 -5.55 -3.90 11.21
CA SER A 50 -6.43 -4.99 10.80
C SER A 50 -7.46 -4.51 9.78
N LEU A 51 -7.94 -5.38 8.89
CA LEU A 51 -8.94 -5.01 7.86
C LEU A 51 -10.18 -4.30 8.42
N PRO A 52 -10.76 -4.67 9.58
CA PRO A 52 -11.87 -3.92 10.17
C PRO A 52 -11.53 -2.48 10.56
N ALA A 53 -10.26 -2.18 10.80
CA ALA A 53 -9.75 -0.85 11.16
C ALA A 53 -9.32 -0.01 9.95
N TRP A 54 -9.51 -0.49 8.71
CA TRP A 54 -9.20 0.26 7.48
C TRP A 54 -10.33 1.19 7.03
N ARG A 55 -11.49 1.14 7.72
CA ARG A 55 -12.65 2.01 7.51
C ARG A 55 -12.52 3.31 8.29
#